data_AF-A0A2D1U4W5-F1
#
_entry.id   AF-A0A2D1U4W5-F1
#
_cell.length_a   1.000
_cell.length_b   1.000
_cell.length_c   1.000
_cell.angle_alpha   90.00
_cell.angle_beta   90.00
_cell.angle_gamma   90.00
#
_symmetry.space_group_name_H-M   'P 1'
#
loop_
_entity.id
_entity.type
_entity.pdbx_description
1 polymer ?
#
loop_
_entity_poly.entity_id
_entity_poly.type
_entity_poly.pdbx_seq_one_letter_code
_entity_poly.pdbx_strand_id
1 'polypeptide(L)'
;MNNIILKKTLLLTVLAGTLFSCKKDNKEIQEPEQGKFENGFFVINEGWYGHGTGSVSFFDAASGSLKDSVFQKENPGKDFEPKSSTMQFATIFNKNLYVVSKIGGPVVVADAKTLKEVGRIPASPQSDWRAFVGLDENNGLLSSSKGIFKVNLKTYDAPTQLAGTSGQTGDMLKAGKYVYTLSQSEGAVIYNAADLTVAKKIKNVSLGFAQTPNNKVWYTKGKFLYNSDPLTLATDSVELPFTPASTWFAWFSSPIIASTKENTVFLLKSPSFGGGKMLYRYIEGNKASLDQPFITTPDKQSFYKKNLGYYAKTNQIVTTTVQDGYGANYAVNNIYFYDATSGKLAKQIPYEGYYFPAMFVFH
;
A
#
# COMPACT_ATOMS: atom_id res chain seq x y z
N MET A 1 4.27 -107.27 20.32
CA MET A 1 2.85 -107.58 20.04
C MET A 1 2.32 -106.48 19.13
N ASN A 2 1.77 -106.88 17.99
CA ASN A 2 0.64 -106.29 17.22
C ASN A 2 0.56 -104.76 17.04
N ASN A 3 0.09 -104.19 15.95
CA ASN A 3 -0.28 -104.60 14.59
C ASN A 3 -0.57 -103.28 13.86
N ILE A 4 -0.47 -103.34 12.54
CA ILE A 4 -0.85 -102.34 11.53
C ILE A 4 -2.31 -101.86 11.72
N ILE A 5 -2.63 -100.60 11.35
CA ILE A 5 -3.77 -100.20 10.49
C ILE A 5 -3.65 -98.72 10.03
N LEU A 6 -4.11 -98.51 8.80
CA LEU A 6 -3.84 -97.45 7.85
C LEU A 6 -5.01 -96.42 7.75
N LYS A 7 -4.69 -95.25 7.18
CA LYS A 7 -5.55 -94.24 6.49
C LYS A 7 -6.26 -93.17 7.32
N LYS A 8 -5.89 -91.91 7.07
CA LYS A 8 -6.73 -90.94 6.33
C LYS A 8 -5.94 -89.71 5.87
N THR A 9 -6.16 -89.36 4.62
CA THR A 9 -5.68 -88.19 3.89
C THR A 9 -6.20 -86.90 4.52
N LEU A 10 -5.37 -85.86 4.65
CA LEU A 10 -5.83 -84.49 4.79
C LEU A 10 -4.95 -83.55 3.96
N LEU A 11 -5.59 -82.93 2.97
CA LEU A 11 -5.13 -81.84 2.14
C LEU A 11 -5.21 -80.56 2.98
N LEU A 12 -4.13 -79.78 3.11
CA LEU A 12 -4.23 -78.38 3.55
C LEU A 12 -3.31 -77.50 2.71
N THR A 13 -3.95 -76.54 2.08
CA THR A 13 -3.50 -75.54 1.12
C THR A 13 -2.52 -74.54 1.73
N VAL A 14 -1.40 -74.29 1.05
CA VAL A 14 -0.48 -73.17 1.36
C VAL A 14 -1.03 -71.91 0.71
N LEU A 15 -1.44 -70.94 1.54
CA LEU A 15 -1.83 -69.61 1.08
C LEU A 15 -0.58 -68.72 1.00
N ALA A 16 -0.11 -68.44 -0.21
CA ALA A 16 0.98 -67.49 -0.46
C ALA A 16 0.47 -66.05 -0.24
N GLY A 17 0.94 -65.39 0.81
CA GLY A 17 0.70 -63.97 1.06
C GLY A 17 1.51 -63.11 0.09
N THR A 18 0.83 -62.39 -0.79
CA THR A 18 1.42 -61.33 -1.60
C THR A 18 1.61 -60.08 -0.74
N LEU A 19 2.86 -59.67 -0.54
CA LEU A 19 3.20 -58.39 0.08
C LEU A 19 2.84 -57.26 -0.91
N PHE A 20 1.73 -56.57 -0.66
CA PHE A 20 1.45 -55.28 -1.28
C PHE A 20 2.41 -54.22 -0.71
N SER A 21 3.43 -53.88 -1.47
CA SER A 21 4.24 -52.68 -1.25
C SER A 21 3.42 -51.45 -1.66
N CYS A 22 2.67 -50.88 -0.73
CA CYS A 22 2.10 -49.54 -0.89
C CYS A 22 3.24 -48.52 -1.07
N LYS A 23 3.50 -48.10 -2.31
CA LYS A 23 4.21 -46.84 -2.57
C LYS A 23 3.36 -45.71 -1.99
N LYS A 24 3.81 -45.14 -0.87
CA LYS A 24 3.34 -43.82 -0.44
C LYS A 24 3.89 -42.81 -1.45
N ASP A 25 3.03 -42.33 -2.33
CA ASP A 25 3.31 -41.12 -3.10
C ASP A 25 3.40 -39.96 -2.11
N ASN A 26 4.61 -39.70 -1.64
CA ASN A 26 4.93 -38.50 -0.88
C ASN A 26 4.93 -37.35 -1.90
N LYS A 27 3.74 -36.80 -2.19
CA LYS A 27 3.67 -35.49 -2.83
C LYS A 27 4.23 -34.51 -1.81
N GLU A 28 5.51 -34.18 -1.95
CA GLU A 28 6.03 -32.93 -1.40
C GLU A 28 5.07 -31.84 -1.86
N ILE A 29 4.35 -31.26 -0.92
CA ILE A 29 3.60 -30.04 -1.17
C ILE A 29 4.69 -29.01 -1.46
N GLN A 30 4.98 -28.76 -2.74
CA GLN A 30 5.79 -27.61 -3.12
C GLN A 30 5.06 -26.40 -2.57
N GLU A 31 5.60 -25.82 -1.49
CA GLU A 31 5.20 -24.48 -1.11
C GLU A 31 5.30 -23.61 -2.36
N PRO A 32 4.27 -22.81 -2.68
CA PRO A 32 4.28 -21.99 -3.87
C PRO A 32 5.57 -21.17 -3.87
N GLU A 33 6.33 -21.26 -4.96
CA GLU A 33 7.62 -20.58 -5.10
C GLU A 33 7.45 -19.10 -4.74
N GLN A 34 8.23 -18.66 -3.75
CA GLN A 34 8.19 -17.28 -3.31
C GLN A 34 8.62 -16.38 -4.47
N GLY A 35 7.72 -15.49 -4.88
CA GLY A 35 7.97 -14.54 -5.95
C GLY A 35 9.13 -13.62 -5.61
N LYS A 36 9.90 -13.22 -6.64
CA LYS A 36 11.09 -12.38 -6.53
C LYS A 36 10.91 -11.12 -5.68
N PHE A 37 9.70 -10.56 -5.67
CA PHE A 37 9.37 -9.34 -4.92
C PHE A 37 8.45 -9.56 -3.71
N GLU A 38 8.23 -10.79 -3.24
CA GLU A 38 7.32 -11.03 -2.11
C GLU A 38 7.94 -10.83 -0.72
N ASN A 39 9.25 -11.00 -0.58
CA ASN A 39 9.92 -10.87 0.72
C ASN A 39 10.46 -9.45 0.95
N GLY A 40 9.57 -8.48 1.08
CA GLY A 40 9.99 -7.10 1.17
C GLY A 40 8.86 -6.10 0.99
N PHE A 41 9.21 -4.93 0.45
CA PHE A 41 8.24 -3.92 0.03
C PHE A 41 8.83 -3.03 -1.06
N PHE A 42 7.96 -2.38 -1.82
CA PHE A 42 8.35 -1.41 -2.82
C PHE A 42 8.48 -0.02 -2.21
N VAL A 43 9.45 0.75 -2.74
CA VAL A 43 9.55 2.19 -2.55
C VAL A 43 9.25 2.83 -3.91
N ILE A 44 8.19 3.61 -3.95
CA ILE A 44 7.80 4.37 -5.14
C ILE A 44 8.54 5.69 -5.10
N ASN A 45 9.39 5.96 -6.08
CA ASN A 45 10.16 7.18 -6.18
C ASN A 45 9.48 8.12 -7.16
N GLU A 46 9.22 9.35 -6.71
CA GLU A 46 8.47 10.34 -7.48
C GLU A 46 9.12 10.71 -8.81
N GLY A 47 10.46 10.71 -8.82
CA GLY A 47 11.23 11.33 -9.87
C GLY A 47 11.32 12.84 -9.71
N TRP A 48 11.93 13.47 -10.69
CA TRP A 48 12.16 14.90 -10.72
C TRP A 48 11.44 15.48 -11.91
N TYR A 49 10.33 16.17 -11.65
CA TYR A 49 9.53 16.84 -12.67
C TYR A 49 10.41 17.67 -13.62
N GLY A 50 10.35 17.35 -14.92
CA GLY A 50 11.16 17.98 -15.97
C GLY A 50 12.52 17.29 -16.25
N HIS A 51 12.93 16.34 -15.42
CA HIS A 51 14.24 15.68 -15.49
C HIS A 51 14.15 14.14 -15.55
N GLY A 52 13.15 13.52 -14.91
CA GLY A 52 12.99 12.06 -14.83
C GLY A 52 11.61 11.62 -14.36
N THR A 53 11.18 10.42 -14.79
CA THR A 53 9.81 9.89 -14.70
C THR A 53 9.45 9.20 -13.38
N GLY A 54 10.42 9.06 -12.47
CA GLY A 54 10.29 8.26 -11.26
C GLY A 54 10.81 6.83 -11.45
N SER A 55 10.86 6.07 -10.35
CA SER A 55 11.31 4.67 -10.37
C SER A 55 10.59 3.85 -9.30
N VAL A 56 10.68 2.52 -9.42
CA VAL A 56 10.28 1.60 -8.36
C VAL A 56 11.56 0.96 -7.83
N SER A 57 11.82 1.13 -6.54
CA SER A 57 12.82 0.35 -5.82
C SER A 57 12.15 -0.74 -4.99
N PHE A 58 12.89 -1.78 -4.61
CA PHE A 58 12.43 -2.85 -3.75
C PHE A 58 13.39 -3.07 -2.59
N PHE A 59 12.89 -2.95 -1.37
CA PHE A 59 13.61 -3.39 -0.18
C PHE A 59 13.44 -4.90 -0.03
N ASP A 60 14.54 -5.63 -0.16
CA ASP A 60 14.60 -7.07 -0.02
C ASP A 60 14.91 -7.43 1.43
N ALA A 61 13.96 -8.05 2.13
CA ALA A 61 14.06 -8.33 3.55
C ALA A 61 15.06 -9.44 3.88
N ALA A 62 15.31 -10.37 2.95
CA ALA A 62 16.27 -11.46 3.15
C ALA A 62 17.71 -10.95 3.17
N SER A 63 18.06 -10.12 2.18
CA SER A 63 19.38 -9.47 2.08
C SER A 63 19.48 -8.20 2.91
N GLY A 64 18.36 -7.58 3.27
CA GLY A 64 18.30 -6.30 3.95
C GLY A 64 18.76 -5.13 3.08
N SER A 65 18.69 -5.25 1.75
CA SER A 65 19.19 -4.29 0.75
C SER A 65 18.07 -3.61 -0.03
N LEU A 66 18.31 -2.37 -0.49
CA LEU A 66 17.42 -1.67 -1.43
C LEU A 66 17.92 -1.85 -2.86
N LYS A 67 17.07 -2.41 -3.73
CA LYS A 67 17.34 -2.61 -5.15
C LYS A 67 16.56 -1.57 -5.95
N ASP A 68 17.25 -0.69 -6.66
CA ASP A 68 16.58 0.36 -7.44
C ASP A 68 16.19 -0.09 -8.87
N SER A 69 15.26 0.66 -9.48
CA SER A 69 14.83 0.55 -10.88
C SER A 69 14.40 -0.86 -11.26
N VAL A 70 13.71 -1.53 -10.32
CA VAL A 70 13.35 -2.95 -10.48
C VAL A 70 12.31 -3.15 -11.57
N PHE A 71 11.41 -2.19 -11.79
CA PHE A 71 10.42 -2.28 -12.87
C PHE A 71 11.09 -2.32 -14.25
N GLN A 72 12.01 -1.39 -14.54
CA GLN A 72 12.72 -1.32 -15.82
C GLN A 72 13.62 -2.54 -16.06
N LYS A 73 14.23 -3.07 -14.99
CA LYS A 73 15.01 -4.31 -15.06
C LYS A 73 14.16 -5.52 -15.45
N GLU A 74 12.91 -5.56 -14.97
CA GLU A 74 11.97 -6.62 -15.35
C GLU A 74 11.26 -6.38 -16.68
N ASN A 75 11.23 -5.15 -17.17
CA ASN A 75 10.57 -4.78 -18.42
C ASN A 75 11.51 -3.93 -19.29
N PRO A 76 12.54 -4.53 -19.93
CA PRO A 76 13.46 -3.79 -20.78
C PRO A 76 12.72 -3.01 -21.86
N GLY A 77 13.02 -1.71 -21.98
CA GLY A 77 12.38 -0.80 -22.93
C GLY A 77 11.02 -0.22 -22.49
N LYS A 78 10.53 -0.52 -21.28
CA LYS A 78 9.33 0.10 -20.71
C LYS A 78 9.69 1.10 -19.61
N ASP A 79 8.86 2.13 -19.47
CA ASP A 79 9.08 3.25 -18.55
C ASP A 79 7.76 3.85 -18.00
N PHE A 80 7.92 4.98 -17.29
CA PHE A 80 6.86 5.81 -16.72
C PHE A 80 6.78 7.20 -17.40
N GLU A 81 7.25 7.35 -18.65
CA GLU A 81 7.22 8.62 -19.40
C GLU A 81 5.80 9.23 -19.46
N PRO A 82 5.67 10.58 -19.44
CA PRO A 82 6.69 11.59 -19.72
C PRO A 82 7.48 12.08 -18.49
N LYS A 83 8.70 12.61 -18.67
CA LYS A 83 9.50 13.30 -17.63
C LYS A 83 8.81 14.51 -16.98
N SER A 84 7.76 15.00 -17.62
CA SER A 84 6.86 16.03 -17.06
C SER A 84 5.77 15.44 -16.15
N SER A 85 5.87 14.16 -15.79
CA SER A 85 5.02 13.50 -14.81
C SER A 85 5.80 13.18 -13.53
N THR A 86 5.07 12.78 -12.49
CA THR A 86 5.60 12.37 -11.20
C THR A 86 4.78 11.20 -10.66
N MET A 87 5.46 10.21 -10.07
CA MET A 87 4.82 9.06 -9.44
C MET A 87 4.49 9.37 -7.98
N GLN A 88 3.22 9.44 -7.62
CA GLN A 88 2.80 9.83 -6.26
C GLN A 88 1.94 8.80 -5.56
N PHE A 89 1.54 7.75 -6.26
CA PHE A 89 0.72 6.71 -5.69
C PHE A 89 1.04 5.36 -6.32
N ALA A 90 1.03 4.33 -5.48
CA ALA A 90 0.87 2.97 -5.94
C ALA A 90 0.17 2.12 -4.87
N THR A 91 -0.42 1.02 -5.28
CA THR A 91 -1.02 0.04 -4.36
C THR A 91 -1.04 -1.34 -5.01
N ILE A 92 -1.09 -2.38 -4.19
CA ILE A 92 -1.35 -3.73 -4.67
C ILE A 92 -2.84 -4.01 -4.56
N PHE A 93 -3.42 -4.52 -5.64
CA PHE A 93 -4.78 -5.03 -5.67
C PHE A 93 -4.86 -6.23 -6.61
N ASN A 94 -5.57 -7.28 -6.17
CA ASN A 94 -5.76 -8.50 -6.96
C ASN A 94 -4.47 -9.03 -7.62
N LYS A 95 -3.40 -9.21 -6.82
CA LYS A 95 -2.05 -9.66 -7.22
C LYS A 95 -1.21 -8.67 -8.05
N ASN A 96 -1.78 -7.55 -8.49
CA ASN A 96 -1.08 -6.59 -9.32
C ASN A 96 -0.69 -5.33 -8.54
N LEU A 97 0.51 -4.83 -8.80
CA LEU A 97 0.95 -3.49 -8.42
C LEU A 97 0.44 -2.48 -9.46
N TYR A 98 -0.35 -1.51 -9.01
CA TYR A 98 -0.82 -0.37 -9.78
C TYR A 98 0.04 0.83 -9.44
N VAL A 99 0.83 1.33 -10.39
CA VAL A 99 1.66 2.53 -10.26
C VAL A 99 0.99 3.67 -11.01
N VAL A 100 0.66 4.74 -10.29
CA VAL A 100 -0.13 5.86 -10.81
C VAL A 100 0.75 7.10 -10.93
N SER A 101 0.92 7.56 -12.16
CA SER A 101 1.65 8.79 -12.48
C SER A 101 0.67 9.94 -12.69
N LYS A 102 1.04 11.12 -12.18
CA LYS A 102 0.23 12.34 -12.30
C LYS A 102 0.34 12.95 -13.70
N ILE A 103 -0.04 14.22 -13.86
CA ILE A 103 0.28 15.15 -14.96
C ILE A 103 0.89 14.48 -16.20
N GLY A 104 0.06 14.10 -17.16
CA GLY A 104 0.49 13.55 -18.44
C GLY A 104 0.86 12.06 -18.44
N GLY A 105 1.08 11.46 -17.27
CA GLY A 105 1.68 10.15 -17.11
C GLY A 105 0.71 8.97 -17.10
N PRO A 106 1.24 7.75 -17.19
CA PRO A 106 0.47 6.53 -17.32
C PRO A 106 0.01 6.00 -15.96
N VAL A 107 -0.94 5.07 -16.00
CA VAL A 107 -1.11 4.07 -14.94
C VAL A 107 -0.51 2.77 -15.44
N VAL A 108 0.49 2.25 -14.74
CA VAL A 108 1.17 1.00 -15.09
C VAL A 108 0.70 -0.10 -14.15
N VAL A 109 0.37 -1.26 -14.70
CA VAL A 109 -0.09 -2.43 -13.95
C VAL A 109 0.88 -3.57 -14.18
N ALA A 110 1.47 -4.08 -13.11
CA ALA A 110 2.42 -5.19 -13.17
C ALA A 110 2.05 -6.27 -12.15
N ASP A 111 2.34 -7.53 -12.46
CA ASP A 111 2.21 -8.59 -11.47
C ASP A 111 3.13 -8.29 -10.27
N ALA A 112 2.60 -8.29 -9.05
CA ALA A 112 3.33 -7.81 -7.88
C ALA A 112 4.48 -8.75 -7.46
N LYS A 113 4.46 -10.02 -7.90
CA LYS A 113 5.48 -11.01 -7.56
C LYS A 113 6.69 -10.97 -8.49
N THR A 114 6.45 -10.66 -9.77
CA THR A 114 7.43 -10.71 -10.86
C THR A 114 7.78 -9.34 -11.43
N LEU A 115 6.97 -8.31 -11.15
CA LEU A 115 6.98 -6.98 -11.75
C LEU A 115 6.86 -6.94 -13.27
N LYS A 116 6.49 -8.02 -13.95
CA LYS A 116 6.20 -7.98 -15.39
C LYS A 116 4.92 -7.17 -15.63
N GLU A 117 4.96 -6.19 -16.53
CA GLU A 117 3.81 -5.37 -16.88
C GLU A 117 2.73 -6.23 -17.55
N VAL A 118 1.52 -6.20 -16.99
CA VAL A 118 0.33 -6.93 -17.44
C VAL A 118 -0.77 -6.00 -17.97
N GLY A 119 -0.58 -4.69 -17.86
CA GLY A 119 -1.58 -3.70 -18.25
C GLY A 119 -1.09 -2.27 -18.13
N ARG A 120 -1.76 -1.36 -18.84
CA ARG A 120 -1.42 0.07 -18.84
C ARG A 120 -2.58 0.93 -19.31
N ILE A 121 -2.83 2.03 -18.60
CA ILE A 121 -3.49 3.22 -19.15
C ILE A 121 -2.37 4.11 -19.70
N PRO A 122 -2.31 4.37 -21.02
CA PRO A 122 -1.20 5.09 -21.63
C PRO A 122 -1.12 6.54 -21.14
N ALA A 123 0.08 7.10 -21.23
CA ALA A 123 0.32 8.53 -21.01
C ALA A 123 -0.55 9.37 -21.97
N SER A 124 -1.08 10.47 -21.45
CA SER A 124 -1.93 11.39 -22.22
C SER A 124 -1.83 12.78 -21.60
N PRO A 125 -1.64 13.85 -22.40
CA PRO A 125 -1.59 15.23 -21.89
C PRO A 125 -2.85 15.66 -21.12
N GLN A 126 -3.97 14.96 -21.31
CA GLN A 126 -5.23 15.25 -20.64
C GLN A 126 -5.38 14.55 -19.29
N SER A 127 -4.48 13.61 -19.00
CA SER A 127 -4.45 12.80 -17.78
C SER A 127 -3.71 13.51 -16.65
N ASP A 128 -4.23 13.36 -15.44
CA ASP A 128 -3.56 13.77 -14.21
C ASP A 128 -4.12 12.92 -13.07
N TRP A 129 -3.73 11.64 -13.11
CA TRP A 129 -4.18 10.61 -12.18
C TRP A 129 -3.56 10.81 -10.80
N ARG A 130 -4.26 10.38 -9.75
CA ARG A 130 -3.86 10.63 -8.37
C ARG A 130 -3.74 9.33 -7.58
N ALA A 131 -4.85 8.67 -7.29
CA ALA A 131 -4.86 7.40 -6.54
C ALA A 131 -5.74 6.34 -7.21
N PHE A 132 -5.51 5.09 -6.84
CA PHE A 132 -6.28 3.93 -7.28
C PHE A 132 -6.88 3.18 -6.09
N VAL A 133 -8.11 2.67 -6.25
CA VAL A 133 -8.70 1.68 -5.35
C VAL A 133 -9.44 0.62 -6.14
N GLY A 134 -9.22 -0.66 -5.80
CA GLY A 134 -9.95 -1.77 -6.40
C GLY A 134 -11.34 -1.94 -5.79
N LEU A 135 -12.33 -2.29 -6.62
CA LEU A 135 -13.69 -2.58 -6.18
C LEU A 135 -13.94 -4.09 -6.13
N ASP A 136 -13.61 -4.76 -7.23
CA ASP A 136 -13.76 -6.20 -7.47
C ASP A 136 -12.74 -6.67 -8.53
N GLU A 137 -12.81 -7.92 -8.97
CA GLU A 137 -11.87 -8.50 -9.95
C GLU A 137 -11.88 -7.85 -11.35
N ASN A 138 -12.91 -7.06 -11.66
CA ASN A 138 -13.18 -6.45 -12.96
C ASN A 138 -13.15 -4.91 -12.91
N ASN A 139 -13.38 -4.31 -11.74
CA ASN A 139 -13.57 -2.87 -11.60
C ASN A 139 -12.67 -2.25 -10.53
N GLY A 140 -12.18 -1.05 -10.82
CA GLY A 140 -11.53 -0.16 -9.86
C GLY A 140 -11.98 1.29 -10.05
N LEU A 141 -11.48 2.19 -9.20
CA LEU A 141 -11.64 3.62 -9.35
C LEU A 141 -10.26 4.28 -9.45
N LEU A 142 -10.16 5.33 -10.28
CA LEU A 142 -9.03 6.24 -10.35
C LEU A 142 -9.47 7.65 -10.00
N SER A 143 -8.79 8.27 -9.04
CA SER A 143 -8.95 9.70 -8.79
C SER A 143 -8.03 10.51 -9.70
N SER A 144 -8.40 11.76 -9.93
CA SER A 144 -7.69 12.66 -10.83
C SER A 144 -7.85 14.13 -10.43
N SER A 145 -7.24 15.03 -11.20
CA SER A 145 -7.51 16.47 -11.10
C SER A 145 -8.91 16.90 -11.56
N LYS A 146 -9.73 15.99 -12.10
CA LYS A 146 -11.06 16.28 -12.66
C LYS A 146 -12.20 15.56 -11.95
N GLY A 147 -11.91 14.63 -11.05
CA GLY A 147 -12.88 13.81 -10.32
C GLY A 147 -12.46 12.33 -10.28
N ILE A 148 -13.39 11.47 -9.87
CA ILE A 148 -13.20 10.02 -9.82
C ILE A 148 -13.71 9.36 -11.10
N PHE A 149 -12.95 8.43 -11.66
CA PHE A 149 -13.29 7.65 -12.85
C PHE A 149 -13.37 6.18 -12.52
N LYS A 150 -14.39 5.49 -13.05
CA LYS A 150 -14.47 4.02 -13.01
C LYS A 150 -13.55 3.43 -14.06
N VAL A 151 -12.79 2.41 -13.66
CA VAL A 151 -11.80 1.73 -14.50
C VAL A 151 -12.17 0.27 -14.68
N ASN A 152 -12.10 -0.22 -15.92
CA ASN A 152 -12.17 -1.64 -16.24
C ASN A 152 -10.78 -2.27 -16.12
N LEU A 153 -10.64 -3.27 -15.26
CA LEU A 153 -9.35 -3.92 -14.96
C LEU A 153 -8.94 -4.99 -15.98
N LYS A 154 -9.74 -5.22 -17.03
CA LYS A 154 -9.42 -6.11 -18.15
C LYS A 154 -8.94 -5.33 -19.37
N THR A 155 -9.60 -4.21 -19.67
CA THR A 155 -9.27 -3.36 -20.82
C THR A 155 -8.35 -2.20 -20.46
N TYR A 156 -8.24 -1.86 -19.17
CA TYR A 156 -7.51 -0.69 -18.68
C TYR A 156 -7.99 0.60 -19.35
N ASP A 157 -9.31 0.78 -19.41
CA ASP A 157 -9.96 2.04 -19.80
C ASP A 157 -10.58 2.73 -18.57
N ALA A 158 -10.72 4.05 -18.64
CA ALA A 158 -11.31 4.86 -17.57
C ALA A 158 -12.35 5.88 -18.12
N PRO A 159 -13.38 5.45 -18.87
CA PRO A 159 -14.21 6.36 -19.66
C PRO A 159 -15.25 7.12 -18.83
N THR A 160 -15.63 6.60 -17.66
CA THR A 160 -16.81 7.08 -16.93
C THR A 160 -16.42 7.82 -15.66
N GLN A 161 -16.60 9.14 -15.66
CA GLN A 161 -16.53 9.93 -14.44
C GLN A 161 -17.74 9.67 -13.55
N LEU A 162 -17.51 9.49 -12.25
CA LEU A 162 -18.57 9.37 -11.25
C LEU A 162 -19.15 10.74 -10.89
N ALA A 163 -20.46 10.75 -10.62
CA ALA A 163 -21.12 11.91 -10.03
C ALA A 163 -20.59 12.19 -8.60
N GLY A 164 -20.84 13.40 -8.09
CA GLY A 164 -20.55 13.76 -6.70
C GLY A 164 -19.20 14.43 -6.44
N THR A 165 -18.23 14.25 -7.34
CA THR A 165 -16.93 14.95 -7.31
C THR A 165 -16.65 15.66 -8.62
N SER A 166 -16.05 16.85 -8.53
CA SER A 166 -15.42 17.56 -9.64
C SER A 166 -14.07 18.11 -9.16
N GLY A 167 -13.18 18.42 -10.10
CA GLY A 167 -11.86 18.97 -9.77
C GLY A 167 -10.95 17.98 -9.04
N GLN A 168 -10.02 18.50 -8.23
CA GLN A 168 -8.96 17.71 -7.60
C GLN A 168 -9.52 16.68 -6.62
N THR A 169 -9.18 15.41 -6.87
CA THR A 169 -9.48 14.28 -6.01
C THR A 169 -8.20 13.47 -5.77
N GLY A 170 -8.14 12.77 -4.64
CA GLY A 170 -6.92 12.17 -4.14
C GLY A 170 -7.16 10.78 -3.60
N ASP A 171 -6.70 10.55 -2.37
CA ASP A 171 -6.77 9.23 -1.74
C ASP A 171 -8.18 8.65 -1.72
N MET A 172 -8.23 7.32 -1.85
CA MET A 172 -9.45 6.54 -1.77
C MET A 172 -9.21 5.29 -0.94
N LEU A 173 -10.26 4.84 -0.25
CA LEU A 173 -10.23 3.62 0.55
C LEU A 173 -11.59 2.93 0.48
N LYS A 174 -11.59 1.66 0.08
CA LYS A 174 -12.78 0.79 0.17
C LYS A 174 -12.82 0.18 1.56
N ALA A 175 -13.92 0.40 2.29
CA ALA A 175 -14.14 -0.14 3.62
C ALA A 175 -15.59 -0.62 3.74
N GLY A 176 -15.78 -1.92 3.99
CA GLY A 176 -17.11 -2.54 4.00
C GLY A 176 -17.86 -2.31 2.68
N LYS A 177 -19.08 -1.79 2.79
CA LYS A 177 -19.96 -1.47 1.65
C LYS A 177 -19.72 -0.08 1.04
N TYR A 178 -18.73 0.67 1.53
CA TYR A 178 -18.46 2.03 1.09
C TYR A 178 -17.08 2.20 0.46
N VAL A 179 -16.95 3.21 -0.38
CA VAL A 179 -15.68 3.76 -0.84
C VAL A 179 -15.58 5.21 -0.39
N TYR A 180 -14.60 5.49 0.45
CA TYR A 180 -14.27 6.84 0.89
C TYR A 180 -13.34 7.46 -0.14
N THR A 181 -13.65 8.65 -0.64
CA THR A 181 -12.78 9.39 -1.55
C THR A 181 -12.52 10.79 -1.01
N LEU A 182 -11.31 11.28 -1.21
CA LEU A 182 -10.91 12.62 -0.80
C LEU A 182 -11.01 13.58 -1.99
N SER A 183 -11.69 14.71 -1.80
CA SER A 183 -11.89 15.78 -2.77
C SER A 183 -11.49 17.12 -2.17
N GLN A 184 -10.81 17.95 -2.97
CA GLN A 184 -10.37 19.27 -2.53
C GLN A 184 -11.54 20.20 -2.21
N SER A 185 -12.58 20.19 -3.06
CA SER A 185 -13.74 21.07 -2.94
C SER A 185 -14.82 20.50 -2.02
N GLU A 186 -14.98 19.19 -2.00
CA GLU A 186 -16.12 18.54 -1.31
C GLU A 186 -15.74 17.96 0.06
N GLY A 187 -14.46 17.84 0.39
CA GLY A 187 -13.98 17.07 1.54
C GLY A 187 -14.03 15.57 1.25
N ALA A 188 -14.56 14.75 2.16
CA ALA A 188 -14.77 13.33 1.87
C ALA A 188 -16.10 13.11 1.14
N VAL A 189 -16.06 12.40 0.02
CA VAL A 189 -17.25 11.89 -0.67
C VAL A 189 -17.28 10.38 -0.51
N ILE A 190 -18.35 9.87 0.07
CA ILE A 190 -18.51 8.45 0.39
C ILE A 190 -19.51 7.85 -0.57
N TYR A 191 -19.07 6.86 -1.33
CA TYR A 191 -19.88 6.15 -2.32
C TYR A 191 -20.33 4.78 -1.78
N ASN A 192 -21.52 4.34 -2.16
CA ASN A 192 -21.90 2.94 -2.06
C ASN A 192 -21.04 2.13 -3.04
N ALA A 193 -20.34 1.10 -2.57
CA ALA A 193 -19.44 0.32 -3.43
C ALA A 193 -20.18 -0.53 -4.48
N ALA A 194 -21.44 -0.87 -4.23
CA ALA A 194 -22.25 -1.73 -5.10
C ALA A 194 -22.72 -1.01 -6.38
N ASP A 195 -23.10 0.26 -6.28
CA ASP A 195 -23.72 1.02 -7.37
C ASP A 195 -23.04 2.38 -7.65
N LEU A 196 -22.04 2.75 -6.85
CA LEU A 196 -21.27 3.99 -6.96
C LEU A 196 -22.13 5.26 -6.83
N THR A 197 -23.28 5.18 -6.16
CA THR A 197 -24.07 6.34 -5.75
C THR A 197 -23.46 7.02 -4.54
N VAL A 198 -23.61 8.34 -4.42
CA VAL A 198 -23.09 9.10 -3.26
C VAL A 198 -23.98 8.81 -2.04
N ALA A 199 -23.40 8.22 -1.00
CA ALA A 199 -24.06 7.95 0.27
C ALA A 199 -23.96 9.14 1.25
N LYS A 200 -22.81 9.82 1.31
CA LYS A 200 -22.57 10.92 2.26
C LYS A 200 -21.44 11.83 1.78
N LYS A 201 -21.50 13.10 2.16
CA LYS A 201 -20.38 14.05 2.03
C LYS A 201 -20.00 14.60 3.40
N ILE A 202 -18.71 14.75 3.66
CA ILE A 202 -18.16 15.35 4.88
C ILE A 202 -17.23 16.50 4.47
N LYS A 203 -17.69 17.72 4.68
CA LYS A 203 -16.95 18.93 4.29
C LYS A 203 -15.65 19.09 5.08
N ASN A 204 -14.67 19.73 4.44
CA ASN A 204 -13.40 20.17 5.03
C ASN A 204 -12.52 19.03 5.58
N VAL A 205 -12.67 17.81 5.09
CA VAL A 205 -11.70 16.74 5.34
C VAL A 205 -10.38 17.11 4.66
N SER A 206 -9.28 17.10 5.43
CA SER A 206 -7.96 17.55 4.97
C SER A 206 -7.05 16.40 4.56
N LEU A 207 -7.05 15.29 5.30
CA LEU A 207 -6.27 14.07 5.03
C LEU A 207 -7.13 12.83 5.25
N GLY A 208 -6.81 11.75 4.54
CA GLY A 208 -7.46 10.45 4.68
C GLY A 208 -6.97 9.47 3.60
N PHE A 209 -7.22 8.17 3.69
CA PHE A 209 -7.90 7.47 4.78
C PHE A 209 -7.00 6.34 5.29
N ALA A 210 -7.11 6.02 6.56
CA ALA A 210 -6.47 4.85 7.17
C ALA A 210 -7.54 3.97 7.83
N GLN A 211 -7.35 2.64 7.84
CA GLN A 211 -8.32 1.71 8.42
C GLN A 211 -7.67 0.90 9.54
N THR A 212 -8.25 0.96 10.74
CA THR A 212 -7.81 0.15 11.89
C THR A 212 -8.47 -1.23 11.90
N PRO A 213 -7.95 -2.22 12.67
CA PRO A 213 -8.47 -3.59 12.70
C PRO A 213 -9.95 -3.72 13.10
N ASN A 214 -10.48 -2.77 13.88
CA ASN A 214 -11.91 -2.66 14.17
C ASN A 214 -12.75 -2.09 13.00
N ASN A 215 -12.20 -2.05 11.79
CA ASN A 215 -12.77 -1.56 10.54
C ASN A 215 -13.03 -0.05 10.46
N LYS A 216 -12.82 0.72 11.54
CA LYS A 216 -13.03 2.16 11.50
C LYS A 216 -12.11 2.85 10.51
N VAL A 217 -12.68 3.81 9.79
CA VAL A 217 -11.97 4.62 8.79
C VAL A 217 -11.62 5.97 9.39
N TRP A 218 -10.34 6.33 9.34
CA TRP A 218 -9.78 7.51 9.96
C TRP A 218 -9.40 8.58 8.95
N TYR A 219 -9.68 9.84 9.30
CA TYR A 219 -9.40 11.01 8.48
C TYR A 219 -9.28 12.26 9.37
N THR A 220 -8.71 13.34 8.84
CA THR A 220 -8.55 14.59 9.60
C THR A 220 -9.46 15.69 9.08
N LYS A 221 -9.91 16.56 9.97
CA LYS A 221 -10.66 17.78 9.64
C LYS A 221 -10.37 18.84 10.69
N GLY A 222 -9.91 20.01 10.27
CA GLY A 222 -9.45 21.05 11.20
C GLY A 222 -8.38 20.50 12.14
N LYS A 223 -8.54 20.68 13.45
CA LYS A 223 -7.61 20.23 14.48
C LYS A 223 -7.96 18.83 15.04
N PHE A 224 -8.75 18.03 14.32
CA PHE A 224 -9.26 16.75 14.84
C PHE A 224 -8.91 15.58 13.91
N LEU A 225 -8.66 14.45 14.54
CA LEU A 225 -8.63 13.12 13.92
C LEU A 225 -9.99 12.47 14.18
N TYR A 226 -10.74 12.24 13.11
CA TYR A 226 -12.04 11.58 13.14
C TYR A 226 -11.92 10.10 12.80
N ASN A 227 -12.82 9.29 13.33
CA ASN A 227 -13.13 7.97 12.81
C ASN A 227 -14.56 7.90 12.29
N SER A 228 -14.82 6.97 11.36
CA SER A 228 -16.14 6.64 10.83
C SER A 228 -16.31 5.12 10.82
N ASP A 229 -17.43 4.63 11.33
CA ASP A 229 -17.85 3.23 11.17
C ASP A 229 -18.32 2.99 9.73
N PRO A 230 -17.68 2.09 8.94
CA PRO A 230 -18.07 1.85 7.55
C PRO A 230 -19.35 1.02 7.38
N LEU A 231 -20.09 0.70 8.45
CA LEU A 231 -21.43 0.12 8.37
C LEU A 231 -22.53 1.18 8.51
N THR A 232 -22.35 2.11 9.45
CA THR A 232 -23.36 3.09 9.88
C THR A 232 -23.03 4.54 9.49
N LEU A 233 -21.77 4.83 9.15
CA LEU A 233 -21.21 6.17 8.97
C LEU A 233 -21.32 7.08 10.21
N ALA A 234 -21.49 6.48 11.40
CA ALA A 234 -21.35 7.16 12.68
C ALA A 234 -19.90 7.58 12.88
N THR A 235 -19.70 8.75 13.48
CA THR A 235 -18.37 9.37 13.63
C THR A 235 -18.07 9.74 15.06
N ASP A 236 -16.80 9.61 15.44
CA ASP A 236 -16.23 10.12 16.69
C ASP A 236 -14.89 10.82 16.37
N SER A 237 -14.31 11.56 17.32
CA SER A 237 -13.08 12.31 17.10
C SER A 237 -12.23 12.51 18.35
N VAL A 238 -10.93 12.68 18.12
CA VAL A 238 -9.98 13.17 19.11
C VAL A 238 -9.30 14.44 18.60
N GLU A 239 -9.07 15.40 19.49
CA GLU A 239 -8.30 16.60 19.16
C GLU A 239 -6.82 16.24 18.97
N LEU A 240 -6.22 16.76 17.90
CA LEU A 240 -4.80 16.65 17.60
C LEU A 240 -4.03 17.84 18.22
N PRO A 241 -2.74 17.69 18.56
CA PRO A 241 -1.92 18.79 19.07
C PRO A 241 -1.47 19.76 17.96
N PHE A 242 -1.95 19.58 16.73
CA PHE A 242 -1.67 20.42 15.56
C PHE A 242 -2.85 20.35 14.58
N THR A 243 -2.87 21.28 13.63
CA THR A 243 -3.81 21.26 12.49
C THR A 243 -3.14 20.60 11.29
N PRO A 244 -3.57 19.42 10.83
CA PRO A 244 -3.00 18.77 9.65
C PRO A 244 -3.25 19.61 8.39
N ALA A 245 -2.18 19.85 7.62
CA ALA A 245 -2.25 20.55 6.35
C ALA A 245 -2.83 19.65 5.24
N SER A 246 -3.50 20.26 4.26
CA SER A 246 -3.92 19.55 3.04
C SER A 246 -2.76 19.39 2.07
N THR A 247 -2.85 18.39 1.18
CA THR A 247 -1.74 18.05 0.27
C THR A 247 -1.88 18.64 -1.14
N TRP A 248 -2.99 19.32 -1.46
CA TRP A 248 -3.45 19.56 -2.83
C TRP A 248 -2.54 20.34 -3.77
N PHE A 249 -1.69 21.25 -3.28
CA PHE A 249 -0.86 22.12 -4.13
C PHE A 249 0.10 21.31 -5.02
N ALA A 250 1.04 20.60 -4.39
CA ALA A 250 1.89 19.65 -5.10
C ALA A 250 1.19 18.30 -5.29
N TRP A 251 0.18 17.99 -4.46
CA TRP A 251 -0.46 16.70 -4.26
C TRP A 251 0.48 15.52 -4.07
N PHE A 252 0.29 14.89 -2.92
CA PHE A 252 0.81 13.59 -2.54
C PHE A 252 -0.24 12.91 -1.65
N SER A 253 -0.17 11.59 -1.59
CA SER A 253 -1.07 10.80 -0.76
C SER A 253 -0.97 11.22 0.71
N SER A 254 -2.08 11.17 1.44
CA SER A 254 -2.18 11.62 2.81
C SER A 254 -1.17 10.91 3.73
N PRO A 255 -0.41 11.64 4.57
CA PRO A 255 0.56 11.08 5.51
C PRO A 255 -0.11 10.51 6.76
N ILE A 256 -1.05 9.59 6.55
CA ILE A 256 -1.80 8.89 7.58
C ILE A 256 -1.82 7.39 7.25
N ILE A 257 -1.51 6.55 8.23
CA ILE A 257 -1.58 5.08 8.14
C ILE A 257 -2.17 4.53 9.44
N ALA A 258 -2.55 3.25 9.42
CA ALA A 258 -3.00 2.54 10.62
C ALA A 258 -2.16 1.30 10.84
N SER A 259 -2.08 0.87 12.11
CA SER A 259 -1.60 -0.45 12.47
C SER A 259 -2.55 -1.52 11.94
N THR A 260 -2.00 -2.66 11.53
CA THR A 260 -2.79 -3.86 11.22
C THR A 260 -2.95 -4.79 12.44
N LYS A 261 -2.36 -4.46 13.59
CA LYS A 261 -2.38 -5.28 14.81
C LYS A 261 -3.18 -4.65 15.95
N GLU A 262 -3.16 -3.32 16.03
CA GLU A 262 -3.79 -2.55 17.10
C GLU A 262 -4.69 -1.47 16.49
N ASN A 263 -5.68 -0.98 17.26
CA ASN A 263 -6.52 0.15 16.84
C ASN A 263 -5.75 1.48 17.01
N THR A 264 -4.69 1.62 16.21
CA THR A 264 -3.71 2.69 16.31
C THR A 264 -3.52 3.36 14.95
N VAL A 265 -3.51 4.69 14.94
CA VAL A 265 -3.30 5.52 13.76
C VAL A 265 -1.98 6.29 13.91
N PHE A 266 -1.23 6.40 12.83
CA PHE A 266 -0.02 7.21 12.76
C PHE A 266 -0.21 8.32 11.73
N LEU A 267 0.15 9.56 12.09
CA LEU A 267 0.05 10.70 11.18
C LEU A 267 1.24 11.64 11.31
N LEU A 268 1.75 12.12 10.17
CA LEU A 268 2.82 13.13 10.17
C LEU A 268 2.26 14.52 10.47
N LYS A 269 3.00 15.27 11.27
CA LYS A 269 2.86 16.72 11.36
C LYS A 269 3.70 17.36 10.24
N SER A 270 3.06 17.53 9.09
CA SER A 270 3.67 18.06 7.87
C SER A 270 3.08 19.41 7.47
N PRO A 271 3.87 20.32 6.89
CA PRO A 271 3.35 21.49 6.17
C PRO A 271 2.69 21.06 4.85
N SER A 272 2.00 21.98 4.16
CA SER A 272 1.22 21.69 2.94
C SER A 272 2.05 21.17 1.75
N PHE A 273 3.36 21.44 1.72
CA PHE A 273 4.27 20.91 0.70
C PHE A 273 4.83 19.53 1.04
N GLY A 274 4.46 18.98 2.20
CA GLY A 274 4.92 17.67 2.69
C GLY A 274 6.16 17.74 3.58
N GLY A 275 6.48 16.60 4.18
CA GLY A 275 7.67 16.42 5.01
C GLY A 275 7.44 16.70 6.49
N GLY A 276 8.30 17.51 7.11
CA GLY A 276 8.30 17.73 8.56
C GLY A 276 9.12 16.70 9.32
N LYS A 277 9.10 16.80 10.64
CA LYS A 277 10.03 16.08 11.53
C LYS A 277 9.36 15.18 12.56
N MET A 278 8.04 15.27 12.70
CA MET A 278 7.31 14.62 13.80
C MET A 278 6.23 13.70 13.26
N LEU A 279 6.26 12.44 13.70
CA LEU A 279 5.18 11.47 13.55
C LEU A 279 4.44 11.37 14.88
N TYR A 280 3.13 11.51 14.86
CA TYR A 280 2.26 11.28 16.01
C TYR A 280 1.59 9.91 15.90
N ARG A 281 1.29 9.31 17.06
CA ARG A 281 0.59 8.04 17.19
C ARG A 281 -0.64 8.22 18.08
N TYR A 282 -1.81 7.95 17.54
CA TYR A 282 -3.04 7.88 18.31
C TYR A 282 -3.43 6.42 18.56
N ILE A 283 -3.52 6.02 19.82
CA ILE A 283 -4.11 4.75 20.24
C ILE A 283 -5.56 5.05 20.58
N GLU A 284 -6.51 4.37 19.91
CA GLU A 284 -7.93 4.66 20.08
C GLU A 284 -8.37 4.60 21.55
N GLY A 285 -9.03 5.66 22.02
CA GLY A 285 -9.49 5.80 23.40
C GLY A 285 -8.43 6.36 24.37
N ASN A 286 -7.17 6.52 23.94
CA ASN A 286 -6.09 7.04 24.77
C ASN A 286 -5.56 8.38 24.22
N LYS A 287 -6.23 9.49 24.59
CA LYS A 287 -5.82 10.84 24.18
C LYS A 287 -4.36 11.17 24.56
N ALA A 288 -3.86 10.67 25.68
CA ALA A 288 -2.51 10.95 26.15
C ALA A 288 -1.41 10.40 25.21
N SER A 289 -1.74 9.47 24.31
CA SER A 289 -0.78 9.00 23.30
C SER A 289 -0.36 10.11 22.31
N LEU A 290 -1.09 11.22 22.27
CA LEU A 290 -0.82 12.39 21.42
C LEU A 290 -0.04 13.50 22.14
N ASP A 291 0.25 13.39 23.43
CA ASP A 291 0.88 14.47 24.21
C ASP A 291 2.27 14.85 23.69
N GLN A 292 2.96 13.90 23.06
CA GLN A 292 4.28 14.08 22.44
C GLN A 292 4.36 13.37 21.09
N PRO A 293 5.25 13.80 20.18
CA PRO A 293 5.58 13.05 18.98
C PRO A 293 6.04 11.62 19.34
N PHE A 294 5.56 10.64 18.58
CA PHE A 294 5.96 9.25 18.73
C PHE A 294 7.35 8.98 18.13
N ILE A 295 7.65 9.57 16.97
CA ILE A 295 8.96 9.53 16.33
C ILE A 295 9.33 10.95 15.89
N THR A 296 10.58 11.32 16.12
CA THR A 296 11.18 12.54 15.57
C THR A 296 12.33 12.18 14.66
N THR A 297 12.44 12.84 13.51
CA THR A 297 13.56 12.59 12.58
C THR A 297 14.90 13.00 13.20
N PRO A 298 16.02 12.37 12.78
CA PRO A 298 17.35 12.83 13.17
C PRO A 298 17.64 14.27 12.73
N ASP A 299 18.67 14.87 13.32
CA ASP A 299 19.15 16.20 12.95
C ASP A 299 19.48 16.27 11.46
N LYS A 300 19.13 17.42 10.85
CA LYS A 300 19.30 17.70 9.41
C LYS A 300 18.56 16.75 8.47
N GLN A 301 17.62 15.95 8.98
CA GLN A 301 16.77 15.08 8.19
C GLN A 301 15.30 15.47 8.37
N SER A 302 14.53 15.41 7.30
CA SER A 302 13.09 15.58 7.32
C SER A 302 12.42 14.46 6.56
N PHE A 303 11.22 14.06 6.98
CA PHE A 303 10.37 13.24 6.14
C PHE A 303 10.18 13.95 4.78
N TYR A 304 9.92 13.19 3.74
CA TYR A 304 9.52 13.75 2.45
C TYR A 304 8.07 13.36 2.17
N LYS A 305 7.18 14.33 1.90
CA LYS A 305 5.76 14.07 1.56
C LYS A 305 5.08 13.03 2.48
N LYS A 306 4.58 11.90 1.95
CA LYS A 306 3.91 10.84 2.72
C LYS A 306 4.89 9.98 3.50
N ASN A 307 5.81 9.32 2.79
CA ASN A 307 6.87 8.41 3.28
C ASN A 307 6.70 7.81 4.67
N LEU A 308 5.54 7.19 4.85
CA LEU A 308 5.10 6.59 6.10
C LEU A 308 4.39 5.29 5.73
N GLY A 309 4.87 4.17 6.26
CA GLY A 309 4.37 2.84 5.96
C GLY A 309 4.34 1.94 7.20
N TYR A 310 3.39 1.00 7.24
CA TYR A 310 3.29 -0.02 8.28
C TYR A 310 3.73 -1.37 7.72
N TYR A 311 4.89 -1.86 8.13
CA TYR A 311 5.37 -3.18 7.74
C TYR A 311 4.86 -4.24 8.73
N ALA A 312 3.70 -4.81 8.41
CA ALA A 312 2.98 -5.73 9.29
C ALA A 312 3.79 -6.98 9.67
N LYS A 313 4.61 -7.48 8.73
CA LYS A 313 5.41 -8.71 8.87
C LYS A 313 6.36 -8.63 10.07
N THR A 314 6.90 -7.45 10.37
CA THR A 314 7.84 -7.22 11.47
C THR A 314 7.30 -6.28 12.55
N ASN A 315 6.04 -5.83 12.46
CA ASN A 315 5.45 -4.83 13.36
C ASN A 315 6.22 -3.50 13.38
N GLN A 316 6.63 -3.01 12.22
CA GLN A 316 7.48 -1.82 12.13
C GLN A 316 6.81 -0.66 11.40
N ILE A 317 7.11 0.55 11.84
CA ILE A 317 6.90 1.76 11.05
C ILE A 317 8.13 1.97 10.18
N VAL A 318 7.91 2.05 8.87
CA VAL A 318 8.94 2.36 7.90
C VAL A 318 8.75 3.79 7.42
N THR A 319 9.82 4.57 7.45
CA THR A 319 9.82 5.96 6.96
C THR A 319 11.05 6.22 6.11
N THR A 320 10.98 7.16 5.18
CA THR A 320 12.19 7.74 4.57
C THR A 320 12.38 9.19 4.95
N THR A 321 13.63 9.64 4.96
CA THR A 321 13.99 11.05 5.04
C THR A 321 14.90 11.46 3.90
N VAL A 322 14.89 12.76 3.63
CA VAL A 322 15.90 13.46 2.84
C VAL A 322 16.65 14.43 3.73
N GLN A 323 17.88 14.78 3.36
CA GLN A 323 18.63 15.81 4.06
C GLN A 323 17.97 17.19 3.85
N ASP A 324 17.90 17.95 4.94
CA ASP A 324 17.37 19.31 4.96
C ASP A 324 18.16 20.21 4.00
N GLY A 325 17.47 21.05 3.24
CA GLY A 325 18.06 22.00 2.31
C GLY A 325 17.52 21.86 0.88
N TYR A 326 18.37 22.16 -0.10
CA TYR A 326 18.03 22.14 -1.52
C TYR A 326 19.16 21.53 -2.36
N GLY A 327 18.89 21.25 -3.63
CA GLY A 327 19.87 20.73 -4.58
C GLY A 327 20.48 19.41 -4.09
N ALA A 328 21.81 19.37 -3.98
CA ALA A 328 22.57 18.18 -3.59
C ALA A 328 22.15 17.55 -2.25
N ASN A 329 21.50 18.29 -1.34
CA ASN A 329 20.96 17.71 -0.10
C ASN A 329 19.90 16.61 -0.41
N TYR A 330 19.12 16.77 -1.48
CA TYR A 330 18.13 15.75 -1.87
C TYR A 330 18.76 14.47 -2.43
N ALA A 331 20.08 14.42 -2.64
CA ALA A 331 20.77 13.19 -2.97
C ALA A 331 21.04 12.32 -1.74
N VAL A 332 20.89 12.83 -0.52
CA VAL A 332 21.15 12.08 0.72
C VAL A 332 19.83 11.60 1.31
N ASN A 333 19.59 10.29 1.24
CA ASN A 333 18.34 9.67 1.65
C ASN A 333 18.60 8.58 2.70
N ASN A 334 17.59 8.31 3.52
CA ASN A 334 17.62 7.24 4.50
C ASN A 334 16.28 6.53 4.58
N ILE A 335 16.29 5.21 4.74
CA ILE A 335 15.14 4.42 5.20
C ILE A 335 15.35 4.09 6.67
N TYR A 336 14.33 4.30 7.49
CA TYR A 336 14.34 3.95 8.91
C TYR A 336 13.24 2.93 9.20
N PHE A 337 13.54 2.03 10.12
CA PHE A 337 12.64 1.01 10.65
C PHE A 337 12.52 1.22 12.14
N TYR A 338 11.33 1.58 12.60
CA TYR A 338 11.02 1.76 14.01
C TYR A 338 10.08 0.67 14.47
N ASP A 339 10.26 0.16 15.68
CA ASP A 339 9.27 -0.71 16.30
C ASP A 339 7.95 0.05 16.51
N ALA A 340 6.83 -0.48 16.02
CA ALA A 340 5.56 0.24 16.00
C ALA A 340 4.93 0.42 17.41
N THR A 341 5.35 -0.40 18.38
CA THR A 341 4.84 -0.36 19.76
C THR A 341 5.64 0.59 20.65
N SER A 342 6.96 0.64 20.51
CA SER A 342 7.84 1.46 21.36
C SER A 342 8.35 2.73 20.69
N GLY A 343 8.38 2.79 19.35
CA GLY A 343 8.97 3.89 18.59
C GLY A 343 10.49 3.82 18.53
N LYS A 344 11.11 2.76 19.07
CA LYS A 344 12.56 2.58 19.07
C LYS A 344 13.06 2.29 17.64
N LEU A 345 14.11 3.01 17.23
CA LEU A 345 14.80 2.74 15.97
C LEU A 345 15.47 1.35 16.01
N ALA A 346 15.13 0.52 15.04
CA ALA A 346 15.68 -0.82 14.88
C ALA A 346 16.76 -0.87 13.78
N LYS A 347 16.55 -0.16 12.67
CA LYS A 347 17.48 -0.18 11.53
C LYS A 347 17.42 1.13 10.75
N GLN A 348 18.56 1.54 10.20
CA GLN A 348 18.69 2.62 9.23
C GLN A 348 19.43 2.09 7.99
N ILE A 349 19.03 2.55 6.80
CA ILE A 349 19.66 2.22 5.52
C ILE A 349 19.87 3.53 4.74
N PRO A 350 21.11 4.02 4.62
CA PRO A 350 21.40 5.16 3.76
C PRO A 350 21.37 4.75 2.28
N TYR A 351 20.97 5.67 1.41
CA TYR A 351 21.10 5.52 -0.04
C TYR A 351 21.25 6.89 -0.72
N GLU A 352 22.02 6.91 -1.80
CA GLU A 352 22.39 8.15 -2.50
C GLU A 352 21.72 8.26 -3.86
N GLY A 353 21.24 9.46 -4.20
CA GLY A 353 20.62 9.77 -5.49
C GLY A 353 19.35 10.61 -5.36
N TYR A 354 18.93 11.20 -6.48
CA TYR A 354 17.73 12.05 -6.54
C TYR A 354 16.46 11.21 -6.73
N TYR A 355 16.01 10.60 -5.64
CA TYR A 355 14.87 9.67 -5.66
C TYR A 355 13.52 10.33 -5.39
N PHE A 356 13.47 11.24 -4.41
CA PHE A 356 12.22 11.84 -3.95
C PHE A 356 11.17 10.76 -3.61
N PRO A 357 11.43 9.90 -2.61
CA PRO A 357 10.55 8.76 -2.32
C PRO A 357 9.13 9.27 -2.07
N ALA A 358 8.11 8.73 -2.71
CA ALA A 358 6.73 9.19 -2.58
C ALA A 358 5.98 8.40 -1.50
N MET A 359 6.06 7.06 -1.58
CA MET A 359 5.39 6.15 -0.65
C MET A 359 5.96 4.73 -0.69
N PHE A 360 5.57 3.93 0.29
CA PHE A 360 5.82 2.50 0.33
C PHE A 360 4.59 1.70 -0.14
N VAL A 361 4.84 0.52 -0.71
CA VAL A 361 3.80 -0.47 -1.00
C VAL A 361 4.22 -1.81 -0.43
N PHE A 362 3.39 -2.35 0.46
CA PHE A 362 3.60 -3.63 1.12
C PHE A 362 2.69 -4.71 0.50
N HIS A 363 3.15 -5.96 0.54
CA HIS A 363 2.37 -7.13 0.17
C HIS A 363 1.29 -7.49 1.19
#